data_AF-A0A139X8Q6-F1
#
_entry.id   AF-A0A139X8Q6-F1
#
_cell.length_a   1.000
_cell.length_b   1.000
_cell.length_c   1.000
_cell.angle_alpha   90.00
_cell.angle_beta   90.00
_cell.angle_gamma   90.00
#
_symmetry.space_group_name_H-M   'P 1'
#
loop_
_entity.id
_entity.type
_entity.pdbx_description
1 polymer ?
#
loop_
_entity_poly.entity_id
_entity_poly.type
_entity_poly.pdbx_seq_one_letter_code
_entity_poly.pdbx_strand_id
1 'polypeptide(L)' 'MSPEQELLTKWRSLPQDKQEEVLDFVEFLYVKNSANKTPLGERLRQIRSRIVASGKSLLDENAIEKELARRRGGIQGREE' A
#
# COMPACT_ATOMS: atom_id res chain seq x y z
N MET A 1 -18.28 -27.03 12.71
CA MET A 1 -19.07 -26.05 11.94
C MET A 1 -18.29 -25.69 10.69
N SER A 2 -18.96 -25.36 9.59
CA SER A 2 -18.26 -24.78 8.43
C SER A 2 -17.79 -23.36 8.75
N PRO A 3 -16.75 -22.85 8.06
CA PRO A 3 -16.31 -21.46 8.22
C PRO A 3 -17.43 -20.43 7.98
N GLU A 4 -18.32 -20.72 7.03
CA GLU A 4 -19.50 -19.90 6.73
C GLU A 4 -20.49 -19.89 7.89
N GLN A 5 -20.77 -21.05 8.48
CA GLN A 5 -21.65 -21.15 9.65
C GLN A 5 -21.07 -20.38 10.85
N GLU A 6 -19.77 -20.51 11.09
CA GLU A 6 -19.10 -19.79 12.18
C GLU A 6 -19.17 -18.26 11.97
N LEU A 7 -18.95 -17.79 10.75
CA LEU A 7 -19.08 -16.38 10.39
C LEU A 7 -20.50 -15.87 10.64
N LEU A 8 -21.53 -16.59 10.17
CA LEU A 8 -22.93 -16.20 10.36
C LEU A 8 -23.34 -16.17 11.83
N THR A 9 -22.86 -17.13 12.63
CA THR A 9 -23.11 -17.14 14.07
C THR A 9 -22.48 -15.93 14.75
N LYS A 10 -21.22 -15.62 14.44
CA LYS A 10 -20.52 -14.44 15.00
C LYS A 10 -21.18 -13.14 14.54
N TRP A 11 -21.48 -13.01 13.26
CA TRP A 11 -22.17 -11.85 12.68
C TRP A 11 -23.49 -11.53 13.39
N ARG A 12 -24.35 -12.54 13.60
CA ARG A 12 -25.66 -12.34 14.27
C ARG A 12 -25.55 -11.92 15.73
N SER A 13 -24.41 -12.22 16.38
CA SER A 13 -24.15 -11.83 17.77
C SER A 13 -23.63 -10.40 17.92
N LEU A 14 -23.23 -9.75 16.81
CA LEU A 14 -22.70 -8.40 16.82
C LEU A 14 -23.82 -7.35 16.94
N PRO A 15 -23.59 -6.26 17.68
CA PRO A 15 -24.37 -5.03 17.60
C PRO A 15 -24.38 -4.43 16.18
N GLN A 16 -25.38 -3.58 15.89
CA GLN A 16 -25.61 -3.04 14.54
C GLN A 16 -24.42 -2.22 14.01
N ASP A 17 -23.77 -1.41 14.84
CA ASP A 17 -22.56 -0.65 14.49
C ASP A 17 -21.39 -1.57 14.07
N LYS A 18 -21.27 -2.72 14.73
CA LYS A 18 -20.23 -3.71 14.41
C LYS A 18 -20.56 -4.55 13.19
N GLN A 19 -21.83 -4.74 12.87
CA GLN A 19 -22.23 -5.34 11.60
C GLN A 19 -21.86 -4.41 10.44
N GLU A 20 -22.09 -3.10 10.59
CA GLU A 20 -21.73 -2.08 9.59
C GLU A 20 -20.20 -2.06 9.35
N GLU A 21 -19.38 -2.08 10.42
CA GLU A 21 -17.92 -2.18 10.33
C GLU A 21 -17.45 -3.42 9.55
N VAL A 22 -18.15 -4.55 9.69
CA VAL A 22 -17.82 -5.77 8.93
C VAL A 22 -18.22 -5.64 7.46
N LEU A 23 -19.32 -4.96 7.12
CA LEU A 23 -19.66 -4.69 5.71
C LEU A 23 -18.62 -3.79 5.05
N ASP A 24 -18.22 -2.72 5.73
CA ASP A 24 -17.16 -1.82 5.28
C ASP A 24 -15.87 -2.60 5.00
N PHE A 25 -15.52 -3.52 5.91
CA PHE A 25 -14.35 -4.36 5.72
C PHE A 25 -14.47 -5.31 4.52
N VAL A 26 -15.64 -5.93 4.31
CA VAL A 26 -15.89 -6.80 3.15
C VAL A 26 -15.83 -6.01 1.84
N GLU A 27 -16.40 -4.81 1.79
CA GLU A 27 -16.31 -3.92 0.64
C GLU A 27 -14.86 -3.51 0.36
N PHE A 28 -14.10 -3.16 1.40
CA PHE A 28 -12.67 -2.91 1.30
C PHE A 28 -11.92 -4.12 0.71
N LEU A 29 -12.22 -5.34 1.15
CA LEU A 29 -11.60 -6.55 0.60
C LEU A 29 -11.96 -6.76 -0.88
N TYR A 30 -13.20 -6.45 -1.26
CA TYR A 30 -13.63 -6.52 -2.66
C TYR A 30 -12.87 -5.52 -3.52
N VAL A 31 -12.75 -4.25 -3.09
CA VAL A 31 -11.98 -3.22 -3.80
C VAL A 31 -10.49 -3.58 -3.85
N LYS A 32 -9.91 -4.06 -2.75
CA LYS A 32 -8.50 -4.48 -2.69
C LYS A 32 -8.17 -5.62 -3.63
N ASN A 33 -9.12 -6.53 -3.87
CA ASN A 33 -8.93 -7.68 -4.77
C ASN A 33 -9.37 -7.40 -6.21
N SER A 34 -10.32 -6.47 -6.43
CA SER A 34 -10.80 -6.05 -7.75
C SER A 34 -10.01 -4.90 -8.36
N ALA A 35 -9.22 -4.17 -7.56
CA ALA A 35 -8.18 -3.29 -8.06
C ALA A 35 -7.25 -4.13 -8.93
N ASN A 36 -7.52 -4.09 -10.25
CA ASN A 36 -6.76 -4.79 -11.27
C ASN A 36 -5.29 -4.60 -10.95
N LYS A 37 -4.64 -5.66 -10.50
CA LYS A 37 -3.19 -5.70 -10.31
C LYS A 37 -2.62 -5.60 -11.72
N THR A 38 -2.52 -4.38 -12.22
CA THR A 38 -1.86 -4.13 -13.50
C THR A 38 -0.48 -4.78 -13.38
N PRO A 39 0.03 -5.45 -14.43
CA PRO A 39 1.35 -6.06 -14.38
C PRO A 39 2.43 -5.09 -13.87
N LEU A 40 2.24 -3.79 -14.16
CA LEU A 40 3.05 -2.71 -13.64
C LEU A 40 2.91 -2.53 -12.11
N GLY A 41 1.71 -2.46 -11.56
CA GLY A 41 1.47 -2.31 -10.12
C GLY A 41 2.07 -3.46 -9.30
N GLU A 42 1.92 -4.69 -9.78
CA GLU A 42 2.52 -5.87 -9.12
C GLU A 42 4.06 -5.79 -9.16
N ARG A 43 4.64 -5.44 -10.32
CA ARG A 43 6.09 -5.26 -10.46
C ARG A 43 6.63 -4.14 -9.56
N LEU A 44 5.94 -3.01 -9.48
CA LEU A 44 6.31 -1.90 -8.59
C LEU A 44 6.28 -2.32 -7.11
N ARG A 45 5.26 -3.11 -6.71
CA ARG A 45 5.16 -3.63 -5.35
C ARG A 45 6.30 -4.59 -5.00
N GLN A 46 6.67 -5.48 -5.93
CA GLN A 46 7.83 -6.37 -5.76
C GLN A 46 9.14 -5.60 -5.64
N ILE A 47 9.34 -4.57 -6.47
CA ILE A 47 10.51 -3.67 -6.38
C ILE A 47 10.54 -2.99 -5.00
N ARG A 48 9.40 -2.45 -4.54
CA ARG A 48 9.29 -1.84 -3.20
C ARG A 48 9.69 -2.81 -2.10
N SER A 49 9.17 -4.04 -2.12
CA SER A 49 9.51 -5.06 -1.12
C SER A 49 11.01 -5.38 -1.10
N ARG A 50 11.66 -5.45 -2.26
CA ARG A 50 13.11 -5.68 -2.35
C ARG A 50 13.92 -4.52 -1.77
N ILE A 51 13.49 -3.27 -2.02
CA ILE A 51 14.15 -2.08 -1.46
C ILE A 51 14.05 -2.08 0.06
N VAL A 52 12.85 -2.31 0.61
CA VAL A 52 12.64 -2.38 2.07
C VAL A 52 13.45 -3.51 2.69
N ALA A 53 13.44 -4.71 2.10
CA ALA A 53 14.21 -5.86 2.59
C ALA A 53 15.73 -5.63 2.54
N SER A 54 16.21 -4.78 1.62
CA SER A 54 17.64 -4.43 1.56
C SER A 54 18.11 -3.59 2.75
N GLY A 55 17.18 -3.04 3.55
CA GLY A 55 17.51 -2.22 4.73
C GLY A 55 18.16 -0.88 4.39
N LYS A 56 18.28 -0.53 3.10
CA LYS A 56 18.80 0.77 2.69
C LYS A 56 17.86 1.87 3.13
N SER A 57 18.40 2.89 3.81
CA SER A 57 17.63 4.08 4.15
C SER A 57 17.08 4.71 2.87
N LEU A 58 15.79 5.01 2.89
CA LEU A 58 15.17 5.79 1.82
C LEU A 58 15.70 7.23 1.88
N LEU A 59 15.73 7.88 0.73
CA LEU A 59 16.08 9.29 0.65
C LEU A 59 15.01 10.11 1.36
N ASP A 60 15.43 11.09 2.14
CA ASP A 60 14.56 12.16 2.62
C ASP A 60 14.24 13.14 1.49
N GLU A 61 13.33 14.07 1.76
CA GLU A 61 12.83 15.04 0.78
C GLU A 61 13.96 15.85 0.11
N ASN A 62 14.90 16.38 0.91
CA ASN A 62 16.04 17.13 0.42
C ASN A 62 16.97 16.29 -0.47
N ALA A 63 17.19 15.04 -0.10
CA ALA A 63 18.00 14.11 -0.88
C ALA A 63 17.32 13.68 -2.18
N ILE A 64 15.99 13.57 -2.19
CA ILE A 64 15.20 13.34 -3.40
C ILE A 64 15.35 14.52 -4.36
N GLU A 65 15.20 15.75 -3.88
CA GLU A 65 15.35 16.95 -4.73
C GLU A 65 16.74 17.05 -5.35
N LYS A 66 17.79 16.80 -4.56
CA LYS A 66 19.17 16.77 -5.06
C LYS A 66 19.37 15.69 -6.13
N GLU A 67 18.84 14.49 -5.94
CA GLU A 67 18.92 13.41 -6.91
C GLU A 67 18.14 13.73 -8.20
N LEU A 68 16.95 14.32 -8.08
CA LEU A 68 16.16 14.77 -9.23
C LEU A 68 16.86 15.88 -10.02
N ALA A 69 17.44 16.86 -9.32
CA ALA A 69 18.23 17.92 -9.93
C ALA A 69 19.41 17.34 -10.71
N ARG A 70 20.19 16.42 -10.12
CA ARG A 70 21.30 15.74 -10.80
C ARG A 70 20.86 14.99 -12.06
N ARG A 71 19.75 14.23 -11.98
CA ARG A 71 19.24 13.43 -13.11
C ARG A 71 18.64 14.27 -14.23
N ARG A 72 18.08 15.43 -13.89
CA ARG A 72 17.44 16.34 -14.85
C ARG A 72 18.38 17.43 -15.35
N GLY A 73 19.66 17.39 -14.98
CA GLY A 73 20.66 18.37 -15.39
C GLY A 73 20.46 19.76 -14.76
N GLY A 74 19.84 19.82 -13.58
CA GLY A 74 19.71 21.05 -12.79
C GLY A 74 21.09 21.63 -12.50
N ILE A 75 21.31 22.86 -12.97
CA ILE A 75 22.54 23.63 -12.78
C ILE A 75 22.86 23.64 -11.29
N GLN A 76 23.81 22.82 -10.90
CA GLN A 76 24.45 22.91 -9.61
C GLN A 76 25.16 24.26 -9.63
N GLY A 77 24.71 25.18 -8.77
CA GLY A 77 25.30 26.52 -8.65
C GLY A 77 26.81 26.38 -8.60
N ARG A 78 27.48 27.19 -9.44
CA ARG A 78 28.93 27.41 -9.37
C ARG A 78 29.32 27.58 -7.89
N GLU A 79 30.10 26.64 -7.37
CA GLU A 79 30.91 26.89 -6.19
C GLU A 79 32.02 27.84 -6.62
N GLU A 80 32.05 29.04 -6.03
CA GLU A 80 33.21 29.94 -6.00
C GLU A 80 34.24 29.44 -4.98
#